data_AF-A2SMK0-F1
#
_entry.id   AF-A2SMK0-F1
#
_cell.length_a   1.000
_cell.length_b   1.000
_cell.length_c   1.000
_cell.angle_alpha   90.00
_cell.angle_beta   90.00
_cell.angle_gamma   90.00
#
_symmetry.space_group_name_H-M   'P 1'
#
loop_
_entity.id
_entity.type
_entity.pdbx_description
1 polymer ?
#
loop_
_entity_poly.entity_id
_entity_poly.type
_entity_poly.pdbx_seq_one_letter_code
_entity_poly.pdbx_strand_id
1 'polypeptide(L)'
;MALLPHERAQDIFRSSTPVIRIHGIGGRRWRRNVASGGRIGPWLQAKYDILNEQAWGARAPCLYLVSGSDGVIRYVGISRNRMKDRWRESSALDAETLTPWPQKQLFHSQCWKHIERENLVNPTMTYEVRCINADVLLPILERQGPPLSAFAALRGDGEGIVAAVERWLCNNKSNQLVSWNVAMTA
;
A
#
# COMPACT_ATOMS: atom_id res chain seq x y z
N MET A 1 -12.08 -4.63 -26.70
CA MET A 1 -12.82 -4.90 -25.44
C MET A 1 -12.36 -3.89 -24.40
N ALA A 2 -13.27 -3.32 -23.61
CA ALA A 2 -12.88 -2.44 -22.52
C ALA A 2 -12.26 -3.27 -21.38
N LEU A 3 -11.10 -2.86 -20.87
CA LEU A 3 -10.44 -3.54 -19.75
C LEU A 3 -11.33 -3.50 -18.50
N LEU A 4 -11.38 -4.61 -17.77
CA LEU A 4 -12.00 -4.73 -16.46
C LEU A 4 -11.23 -3.90 -15.42
N PRO A 5 -11.86 -3.53 -14.29
CA PRO A 5 -11.20 -2.69 -13.31
C PRO A 5 -9.89 -3.24 -12.74
N HIS A 6 -9.81 -4.55 -12.51
CA HIS A 6 -8.59 -5.17 -12.01
C HIS A 6 -7.48 -5.16 -13.07
N GLU A 7 -7.80 -5.31 -14.36
CA GLU A 7 -6.81 -5.25 -15.45
C GLU A 7 -6.24 -3.83 -15.60
N ARG A 8 -7.09 -2.81 -15.49
CA ARG A 8 -6.67 -1.40 -15.46
C ARG A 8 -5.75 -1.09 -14.28
N ALA A 9 -6.08 -1.63 -13.10
CA ALA A 9 -5.25 -1.51 -11.91
C ALA A 9 -3.90 -2.22 -12.06
N GLN A 10 -3.85 -3.37 -12.72
CA GLN A 10 -2.60 -4.08 -13.03
C GLN A 10 -1.69 -3.25 -13.92
N ASP A 11 -2.22 -2.59 -14.93
CA ASP A 11 -1.43 -1.74 -15.81
C ASP A 11 -0.83 -0.54 -15.05
N ILE A 12 -1.62 0.08 -14.15
CA ILE A 12 -1.11 1.09 -13.21
C ILE A 12 -0.01 0.51 -12.32
N PHE A 13 -0.23 -0.66 -11.71
CA PHE A 13 0.73 -1.31 -10.81
C PHE A 13 2.05 -1.66 -11.52
N ARG A 14 1.98 -2.21 -12.74
CA ARG A 14 3.16 -2.58 -13.54
C ARG A 14 4.00 -1.35 -13.90
N SER A 15 3.34 -0.23 -14.17
CA SER A 15 3.98 1.05 -14.47
C SER A 15 4.44 1.82 -13.22
N SER A 16 4.08 1.35 -12.02
CA SER A 16 4.44 1.99 -10.76
C SER A 16 5.85 1.60 -10.31
N THR A 17 6.53 2.50 -9.60
CA THR A 17 7.87 2.26 -9.05
C THR A 17 7.78 1.30 -7.85
N PRO A 18 8.52 0.16 -7.84
CA PRO A 18 8.64 -0.68 -6.65
C PRO A 18 9.35 0.04 -5.51
N VAL A 19 8.75 0.00 -4.31
CA VAL A 19 9.26 0.72 -3.12
C VAL A 19 9.63 -0.24 -2.00
N ILE A 20 8.76 -1.20 -1.69
CA ILE A 20 8.96 -2.14 -0.57
C ILE A 20 8.64 -3.54 -1.06
N ARG A 21 9.47 -4.52 -0.68
CA ARG A 21 9.15 -5.94 -0.78
C ARG A 21 9.08 -6.55 0.60
N ILE A 22 7.98 -7.22 0.92
CA ILE A 22 7.78 -7.97 2.15
C ILE A 22 7.86 -9.45 1.80
N HIS A 23 8.94 -10.10 2.21
CA HIS A 23 9.25 -11.51 1.91
C HIS A 23 8.48 -12.49 2.79
N GLY A 24 7.79 -11.98 3.80
CA GLY A 24 7.00 -12.77 4.73
C GLY A 24 6.95 -12.10 6.08
N ILE A 25 6.09 -12.65 6.93
CA ILE A 25 5.98 -12.25 8.32
C ILE A 25 6.07 -13.48 9.24
N GLY A 26 6.52 -13.29 10.47
CA GLY A 26 6.64 -14.38 11.43
C GLY A 26 7.48 -14.01 12.64
N GLY A 27 8.07 -15.04 13.27
CA GLY A 27 8.97 -14.89 14.41
C GLY A 27 8.25 -14.39 15.66
N ARG A 28 8.98 -13.62 16.47
CA ARG A 28 8.48 -13.05 17.72
C ARG A 28 7.49 -11.94 17.46
N ARG A 29 6.59 -11.72 18.40
CA ARG A 29 5.65 -10.60 18.35
C ARG A 29 6.23 -9.34 18.96
N TRP A 30 5.83 -8.20 18.42
CA TRP A 30 6.26 -6.89 18.88
C TRP A 30 5.06 -5.96 19.08
N ARG A 31 5.22 -4.95 19.94
CA ARG A 31 4.23 -3.89 20.16
C ARG A 31 4.80 -2.55 19.70
N ARG A 32 3.97 -1.71 19.09
CA ARG A 32 4.35 -0.32 18.81
C ARG A 32 4.48 0.44 20.12
N ASN A 33 5.55 1.21 20.26
CA ASN A 33 5.72 2.11 21.38
C ASN A 33 4.88 3.39 21.18
N VAL A 34 3.56 3.28 21.41
CA VAL A 34 2.60 4.39 21.36
C VAL A 34 1.71 4.35 22.59
N ALA A 35 1.22 5.51 23.04
CA ALA A 35 0.52 5.65 24.32
C ALA A 35 -0.79 4.84 24.42
N SER A 36 -1.59 4.77 23.34
CA SER A 36 -2.87 4.07 23.32
C SER A 36 -3.34 3.71 21.89
N GLY A 37 -4.34 2.82 21.79
CA GLY A 37 -5.12 2.56 20.58
C GLY A 37 -4.83 1.25 19.85
N GLY A 38 -5.70 0.90 18.89
CA GLY A 38 -5.65 -0.37 18.13
C GLY A 38 -4.44 -0.57 17.22
N ARG A 39 -3.45 0.33 17.28
CA ARG A 39 -2.18 0.23 16.55
C ARG A 39 -1.08 -0.41 17.39
N ILE A 40 -1.28 -0.60 18.69
CA ILE A 40 -0.26 -1.12 19.62
C ILE A 40 0.21 -2.52 19.24
N GLY A 41 -0.69 -3.39 18.75
CA GLY A 41 -0.39 -4.80 18.50
C GLY A 41 -0.89 -5.69 19.63
N PRO A 42 -0.33 -6.90 19.82
CA PRO A 42 0.94 -7.36 19.26
C PRO A 42 0.89 -7.71 17.76
N TRP A 43 1.99 -7.46 17.06
CA TRP A 43 2.15 -7.71 15.63
C TRP A 43 3.30 -8.70 15.37
N LEU A 44 3.22 -9.45 14.28
CA LEU A 44 4.32 -10.26 13.75
C LEU A 44 5.36 -9.35 13.08
N GLN A 45 6.62 -9.81 13.12
CA GLN A 45 7.72 -9.15 12.42
C GLN A 45 7.63 -9.41 10.93
N ALA A 46 8.09 -8.45 10.14
CA ALA A 46 8.26 -8.65 8.72
C ALA A 46 9.74 -8.84 8.36
N LYS A 47 10.01 -9.73 7.41
CA LYS A 47 11.24 -9.69 6.62
C LYS A 47 10.95 -8.86 5.38
N TYR A 48 11.63 -7.73 5.20
CA TYR A 48 11.35 -6.80 4.11
C TYR A 48 12.62 -6.08 3.63
N ASP A 49 12.55 -5.58 2.40
CA ASP A 49 13.55 -4.67 1.83
C ASP A 49 12.86 -3.39 1.37
N ILE A 50 13.55 -2.25 1.57
CA ILE A 50 13.23 -1.00 0.89
C ILE A 50 13.97 -1.00 -0.44
N LEU A 51 13.24 -1.21 -1.54
CA LEU A 51 13.80 -1.33 -2.89
C LEU A 51 14.19 0.02 -3.49
N ASN A 52 13.50 1.09 -3.09
CA ASN A 52 13.75 2.44 -3.59
C ASN A 52 13.59 3.47 -2.47
N GLU A 53 14.70 3.75 -1.77
CA GLU A 53 14.80 4.73 -0.69
C GLU A 53 14.40 6.15 -1.14
N GLN A 54 14.74 6.52 -2.38
CA GLN A 54 14.40 7.83 -2.93
C GLN A 54 12.88 8.00 -3.04
N ALA A 55 12.18 7.04 -3.66
CA ALA A 55 10.72 7.04 -3.78
C ALA A 55 10.04 6.92 -2.40
N TRP A 56 10.62 6.12 -1.50
CA TRP A 56 10.09 5.95 -0.14
C TRP A 56 10.16 7.25 0.69
N GLY A 57 11.26 8.00 0.53
CA GLY A 57 11.55 9.25 1.23
C GLY A 57 11.05 10.53 0.55
N ALA A 58 10.67 10.47 -0.73
CA ALA A 58 10.25 11.63 -1.52
C ALA A 58 9.03 12.33 -0.94
N ARG A 59 9.04 13.67 -0.94
CA ARG A 59 7.92 14.53 -0.51
C ARG A 59 7.09 14.93 -1.73
N ALA A 60 6.24 14.03 -2.19
CA ALA A 60 5.37 14.29 -3.34
C ALA A 60 4.07 13.48 -3.22
N PRO A 61 2.94 14.02 -3.71
CA PRO A 61 1.71 13.26 -3.83
C PRO A 61 1.91 12.01 -4.69
N CYS A 62 1.49 10.86 -4.17
CA CYS A 62 1.54 9.60 -4.90
C CYS A 62 0.36 8.69 -4.56
N LEU A 63 -0.06 7.91 -5.55
CA LEU A 63 -0.86 6.71 -5.36
C LEU A 63 0.10 5.57 -4.98
N TYR A 64 -0.24 4.76 -3.99
CA TYR A 64 0.49 3.53 -3.71
C TYR A 64 -0.45 2.33 -3.67
N LEU A 65 0.06 1.21 -4.14
CA LEU A 65 -0.67 -0.03 -4.29
C LEU A 65 0.09 -1.15 -3.57
N VAL A 66 -0.64 -2.09 -3.00
CA VAL A 66 -0.10 -3.31 -2.40
C VAL A 66 -0.61 -4.49 -3.20
N SER A 67 0.30 -5.27 -3.77
CA SER A 67 -0.02 -6.54 -4.42
C SER A 67 0.60 -7.67 -3.61
N GLY A 68 -0.03 -8.85 -3.63
CA GLY A 68 0.62 -10.07 -3.15
C GLY A 68 1.25 -10.85 -4.29
N SER A 69 2.00 -11.89 -3.97
CA SER A 69 2.67 -12.74 -4.96
C SER A 69 1.73 -13.53 -5.88
N ASP A 70 0.45 -13.63 -5.55
CA ASP A 70 -0.61 -14.16 -6.43
C ASP A 70 -1.05 -13.15 -7.52
N GLY A 71 -0.46 -11.96 -7.55
CA GLY A 71 -0.76 -10.90 -8.50
C GLY A 71 -1.99 -10.07 -8.12
N VAL A 72 -2.72 -10.36 -7.04
CA VAL A 72 -3.91 -9.60 -6.66
C VAL A 72 -3.51 -8.29 -5.97
N ILE A 73 -4.01 -7.17 -6.49
CA ILE A 73 -3.90 -5.85 -5.86
C ILE A 73 -4.89 -5.80 -4.71
N ARG A 74 -4.38 -5.81 -3.48
CA ARG A 74 -5.17 -5.92 -2.25
C ARG A 74 -5.53 -4.59 -1.65
N TYR A 75 -4.67 -3.59 -1.82
CA TYR A 75 -4.86 -2.28 -1.21
C TYR A 75 -4.40 -1.17 -2.14
N VAL A 76 -5.09 -0.04 -2.07
CA VAL A 76 -4.69 1.23 -2.66
C VAL A 76 -4.77 2.34 -1.62
N GLY A 77 -3.87 3.32 -1.68
CA GLY A 77 -3.99 4.53 -0.88
C GLY A 77 -3.21 5.68 -1.49
N ILE A 78 -3.37 6.87 -0.89
CA ILE A 78 -2.61 8.06 -1.28
C ILE A 78 -1.68 8.52 -0.16
N SER A 79 -0.49 9.00 -0.55
CA SER A 79 0.33 9.84 0.31
C SER A 79 0.35 11.25 -0.26
N ARG A 80 0.09 12.26 0.56
CA ARG A 80 0.28 13.68 0.22
C ARG A 80 1.70 14.17 0.55
N ASN A 81 2.47 13.34 1.26
CA ASN A 81 3.80 13.69 1.75
C ASN A 81 4.79 12.59 1.35
N ARG A 82 5.23 11.75 2.29
CA ARG A 82 6.20 10.68 2.00
C ARG A 82 5.58 9.30 2.13
N MET A 83 6.03 8.37 1.31
CA MET A 83 5.64 6.96 1.43
C MET A 83 6.03 6.39 2.79
N LYS A 84 7.19 6.78 3.34
CA LYS A 84 7.62 6.39 4.68
C LYS A 84 6.73 6.88 5.81
N ASP A 85 5.90 7.90 5.58
CA ASP A 85 4.92 8.36 6.58
C ASP A 85 3.65 7.50 6.57
N ARG A 86 3.44 6.69 5.52
CA ARG A 86 2.37 5.68 5.43
C ARG A 86 2.89 4.31 5.87
N TRP A 87 4.00 3.89 5.28
CA TRP A 87 4.74 2.66 5.58
C TRP A 87 5.93 2.99 6.48
N ARG A 88 5.69 3.01 7.79
CA ARG A 88 6.64 3.53 8.78
C ARG A 88 7.49 2.42 9.36
N GLU A 89 8.79 2.67 9.46
CA GLU A 89 9.61 2.02 10.46
C GLU A 89 9.33 2.61 11.85
N SER A 90 8.67 1.84 12.70
CA SER A 90 8.30 2.24 14.06
C SER A 90 9.26 1.63 15.08
N SER A 91 9.58 2.39 16.13
CA SER A 91 10.16 1.81 17.34
C SER A 91 9.21 0.74 17.90
N ALA A 92 9.79 -0.39 18.26
CA ALA A 92 9.07 -1.58 18.69
C ALA A 92 9.51 -1.96 20.11
N LEU A 93 8.61 -2.57 20.86
CA LEU A 93 8.88 -3.27 22.10
C LEU A 93 8.62 -4.77 21.87
N ASP A 94 9.38 -5.63 22.53
CA ASP A 94 9.07 -7.06 22.55
C ASP A 94 7.72 -7.28 23.24
N ALA A 95 6.84 -8.08 22.63
CA ALA A 95 5.45 -8.16 23.08
C ALA A 95 5.27 -8.87 24.41
N GLU A 96 6.25 -9.67 24.82
CA GLU A 96 6.26 -10.47 26.05
C GLU A 96 6.98 -9.72 27.17
N THR A 97 8.18 -9.22 26.88
CA THR A 97 9.06 -8.60 27.88
C THR A 97 8.90 -7.08 27.98
N LEU A 98 8.24 -6.45 27.00
CA LEU A 98 8.12 -4.98 26.85
C LEU A 98 9.46 -4.24 26.75
N THR A 99 10.56 -4.98 26.54
CA THR A 99 11.88 -4.39 26.35
C THR A 99 11.99 -3.78 24.95
N PRO A 100 12.77 -2.70 24.75
CA PRO A 100 12.99 -2.13 23.44
C PRO A 100 13.53 -3.15 22.44
N TRP A 101 12.89 -3.22 21.27
CA TRP A 101 13.39 -4.03 20.18
C TRP A 101 14.64 -3.35 19.57
N PRO A 102 15.72 -4.09 19.27
CA PRO A 102 16.94 -3.50 18.74
C PRO A 102 16.75 -2.86 17.36
N GLN A 103 15.76 -3.35 16.59
CA GLN A 103 15.47 -2.90 15.22
C GLN A 103 14.07 -2.32 15.14
N LYS A 104 13.92 -1.26 14.34
CA LYS A 104 12.60 -0.76 13.97
C LYS A 104 11.85 -1.79 13.14
N GLN A 105 10.53 -1.77 13.26
CA GLN A 105 9.65 -2.67 12.54
C GLN A 105 8.81 -1.89 11.53
N LEU A 106 8.70 -2.42 10.31
CA LEU A 106 7.81 -1.86 9.30
C LEU A 106 6.35 -1.99 9.75
N PHE A 107 5.54 -0.98 9.49
CA PHE A 107 4.12 -1.00 9.84
C PHE A 107 3.28 -0.13 8.92
N HIS A 108 2.11 -0.65 8.54
CA HIS A 108 1.06 0.11 7.86
C HIS A 108 -0.28 -0.15 8.55
N SER A 109 -0.93 0.91 9.08
CA SER A 109 -2.07 0.74 9.99
C SER A 109 -3.28 0.05 9.36
N GLN A 110 -3.46 0.17 8.04
CA GLN A 110 -4.57 -0.48 7.36
C GLN A 110 -4.21 -1.88 6.87
N CYS A 111 -2.96 -2.12 6.46
CA CYS A 111 -2.59 -3.37 5.79
C CYS A 111 -2.11 -4.45 6.75
N TRP A 112 -1.49 -4.10 7.88
CA TRP A 112 -0.76 -5.07 8.70
C TRP A 112 -1.63 -6.22 9.21
N LYS A 113 -2.83 -5.91 9.71
CA LYS A 113 -3.81 -6.91 10.15
C LYS A 113 -4.23 -7.88 9.03
N HIS A 114 -4.25 -7.42 7.78
CA HIS A 114 -4.63 -8.26 6.64
C HIS A 114 -3.46 -9.11 6.18
N ILE A 115 -2.24 -8.56 6.17
CA ILE A 115 -1.01 -9.32 5.94
C ILE A 115 -0.90 -10.47 6.95
N GLU A 116 -1.13 -10.21 8.24
CA GLU A 116 -1.15 -11.27 9.25
C GLU A 116 -2.19 -12.35 9.00
N ARG A 117 -3.43 -11.93 8.72
CA ARG A 117 -4.51 -12.88 8.46
C ARG A 117 -4.24 -13.75 7.24
N GLU A 118 -3.73 -13.16 6.16
CA GLU A 118 -3.43 -13.91 4.96
C GLU A 118 -2.22 -14.84 5.13
N ASN A 119 -1.17 -14.42 5.83
CA ASN A 119 -0.02 -15.30 6.10
C ASN A 119 -0.35 -16.44 7.07
N LEU A 120 -1.39 -16.32 7.90
CA LEU A 120 -1.91 -17.46 8.66
C LEU A 120 -2.50 -18.54 7.75
N VAL A 121 -3.08 -18.15 6.62
CA VAL A 121 -3.68 -19.07 5.64
C VAL A 121 -2.64 -19.57 4.64
N ASN A 122 -1.77 -18.67 4.17
CA ASN A 122 -0.68 -18.97 3.25
C ASN A 122 0.64 -18.36 3.77
N PRO A 123 1.44 -19.12 4.54
CA PRO A 123 2.70 -18.65 5.09
C PRO A 123 3.74 -18.21 4.06
N THR A 124 3.61 -18.65 2.81
CA THR A 124 4.52 -18.30 1.70
C THR A 124 4.13 -17.02 0.98
N MET A 125 2.99 -16.41 1.35
CA MET A 125 2.55 -15.15 0.73
C MET A 125 3.56 -14.04 0.98
N THR A 126 3.95 -13.38 -0.11
CA THR A 126 4.81 -12.20 -0.09
C THR A 126 4.04 -11.01 -0.66
N TYR A 127 4.50 -9.79 -0.38
CA TYR A 127 3.85 -8.58 -0.80
C TYR A 127 4.83 -7.60 -1.42
N GLU A 128 4.31 -6.80 -2.36
CA GLU A 128 5.05 -5.71 -2.97
C GLU A 128 4.24 -4.43 -2.90
N VAL A 129 4.89 -3.37 -2.41
CA VAL A 129 4.33 -2.02 -2.36
C VAL A 129 4.98 -1.21 -3.46
N ARG A 130 4.16 -0.66 -4.35
CA ARG A 130 4.59 0.24 -5.41
C ARG A 130 3.94 1.61 -5.26
N CYS A 131 4.58 2.64 -5.78
CA CYS A 131 3.98 3.97 -5.87
C CYS A 131 4.14 4.59 -7.25
N ILE A 132 3.22 5.50 -7.58
CA ILE A 132 3.22 6.26 -8.82
C ILE A 132 2.74 7.69 -8.53
N ASN A 133 3.48 8.66 -9.05
CA ASN A 133 3.11 10.07 -8.97
C ASN A 133 2.16 10.43 -10.14
N ALA A 134 1.58 11.63 -10.08
CA ALA A 134 0.64 12.07 -11.11
C ALA A 134 1.28 12.19 -12.51
N ASP A 135 2.55 12.61 -12.60
CA ASP A 135 3.23 12.80 -13.87
C ASP A 135 3.39 11.50 -14.66
N VAL A 136 3.65 10.39 -13.97
CA VAL A 136 3.74 9.05 -14.59
C VAL A 136 2.35 8.42 -14.72
N LEU A 137 1.43 8.69 -13.78
CA LEU A 137 0.08 8.12 -13.79
C LEU A 137 -0.77 8.67 -14.94
N LEU A 138 -0.71 9.98 -15.19
CA LEU A 138 -1.62 10.65 -16.12
C LEU A 138 -1.55 10.11 -17.55
N PRO A 139 -0.36 9.91 -18.17
CA PRO A 139 -0.27 9.29 -19.50
C PRO A 139 -0.83 7.87 -19.56
N ILE A 140 -0.81 7.13 -18.43
CA ILE A 140 -1.40 5.78 -18.36
C ILE A 140 -2.93 5.89 -18.40
N LEU A 141 -3.51 6.78 -17.60
CA LEU A 141 -4.96 6.98 -17.56
C LEU A 141 -5.51 7.39 -18.94
N GLU A 142 -4.79 8.26 -19.66
CA GLU A 142 -5.15 8.68 -21.01
C GLU A 142 -5.20 7.49 -21.99
N ARG A 143 -4.17 6.62 -21.95
CA ARG A 143 -4.12 5.40 -22.80
C ARG A 143 -5.20 4.38 -22.47
N GLN A 144 -5.61 4.28 -21.21
CA GLN A 144 -6.65 3.35 -20.78
C GLN A 144 -8.06 3.77 -21.23
N GLY A 145 -8.24 5.00 -21.71
CA GLY A 145 -9.52 5.53 -22.15
C GLY A 145 -10.56 5.67 -21.02
N PRO A 146 -11.82 5.99 -21.37
CA PRO A 146 -12.87 6.20 -20.38
C PRO A 146 -13.13 4.97 -19.48
N PRO A 147 -13.53 5.17 -18.21
CA PRO A 147 -13.72 6.46 -17.56
C PRO A 147 -12.43 7.12 -17.05
N LEU A 148 -11.32 6.38 -16.97
CA LEU A 148 -10.08 6.84 -16.34
C LEU A 148 -9.41 8.00 -17.07
N SER A 149 -9.49 8.03 -18.41
CA SER A 149 -8.95 9.15 -19.20
C SER A 149 -9.62 10.48 -18.88
N ALA A 150 -10.84 10.49 -18.32
CA ALA A 150 -11.51 11.73 -17.93
C ALA A 150 -10.78 12.47 -16.79
N PHE A 151 -9.96 11.77 -16.00
CA PHE A 151 -9.13 12.41 -14.97
C PHE A 151 -8.00 13.27 -15.54
N ALA A 152 -7.76 13.25 -16.86
CA ALA A 152 -6.91 14.22 -17.52
C ALA A 152 -7.41 15.67 -17.36
N ALA A 153 -8.69 15.88 -17.05
CA ALA A 153 -9.22 17.19 -16.69
C ALA A 153 -8.60 17.78 -15.40
N LEU A 154 -7.97 16.94 -14.55
CA LEU A 154 -7.26 17.35 -13.33
C LEU A 154 -5.76 17.62 -13.57
N ARG A 155 -5.31 17.72 -14.83
CA ARG A 155 -3.91 18.01 -15.16
C ARG A 155 -3.42 19.26 -14.43
N GLY A 156 -2.26 19.14 -13.79
CA GLY A 156 -1.70 20.19 -12.93
C GLY A 156 -2.08 20.06 -11.45
N ASP A 157 -3.14 19.31 -11.13
CA ASP A 157 -3.49 18.92 -9.75
C ASP A 157 -3.07 17.47 -9.49
N GLY A 158 -1.80 17.29 -9.12
CA GLY A 158 -1.24 15.97 -8.89
C GLY A 158 -1.90 15.21 -7.72
N GLU A 159 -2.35 15.93 -6.70
CA GLU A 159 -3.09 15.32 -5.59
C GLU A 159 -4.49 14.87 -6.05
N GLY A 160 -5.19 15.74 -6.79
CA GLY A 160 -6.50 15.43 -7.36
C GLY A 160 -6.49 14.20 -8.25
N ILE A 161 -5.47 14.06 -9.12
CA ILE A 161 -5.31 12.89 -9.99
C ILE A 161 -5.19 11.59 -9.16
N VAL A 162 -4.27 11.54 -8.19
CA VAL A 162 -4.07 10.31 -7.41
C VAL A 162 -5.28 10.00 -6.52
N ALA A 163 -5.96 11.02 -5.98
CA ALA A 163 -7.17 10.85 -5.19
C ALA A 163 -8.37 10.35 -6.03
N ALA A 164 -8.53 10.87 -7.25
CA ALA A 164 -9.59 10.43 -8.16
C ALA A 164 -9.41 8.96 -8.57
N VAL A 165 -8.17 8.54 -8.85
CA VAL A 165 -7.84 7.15 -9.18
C VAL A 165 -8.03 6.22 -7.99
N GLU A 166 -7.57 6.62 -6.79
CA GLU A 166 -7.80 5.85 -5.56
C GLU A 166 -9.29 5.61 -5.33
N ARG A 167 -10.11 6.66 -5.45
CA ARG A 167 -11.56 6.57 -5.29
C ARG A 167 -12.18 5.66 -6.34
N TRP A 168 -11.76 5.77 -7.60
CA TRP A 168 -12.28 4.91 -8.67
C TRP A 168 -11.95 3.44 -8.40
N LEU A 169 -10.72 3.12 -7.97
CA LEU A 169 -10.33 1.76 -7.62
C LEU A 169 -11.14 1.23 -6.44
N CYS A 170 -11.33 2.04 -5.40
CA CYS A 170 -12.16 1.70 -4.24
C CYS A 170 -13.64 1.48 -4.61
N ASN A 171 -14.20 2.26 -5.53
CA ASN A 171 -15.57 2.08 -6.01
C ASN A 171 -15.74 0.84 -6.90
N ASN A 172 -14.64 0.29 -7.45
CA ASN A 172 -14.63 -0.94 -8.24
C ASN A 172 -14.04 -2.13 -7.46
N LYS A 173 -14.05 -2.04 -6.12
CA LYS A 173 -13.58 -3.09 -5.23
C LYS A 173 -14.22 -4.45 -5.55
N SER A 174 -13.41 -5.50 -5.52
CA SER A 174 -13.85 -6.89 -5.66
C SER A 174 -12.89 -7.84 -4.93
N ASN A 175 -13.13 -9.15 -5.00
CA ASN A 175 -12.18 -10.14 -4.48
C ASN A 175 -10.82 -10.11 -5.20
N GLN A 176 -10.76 -9.56 -6.42
CA GLN A 176 -9.55 -9.43 -7.22
C GLN A 176 -8.98 -8.01 -7.22
N LEU A 177 -9.61 -7.06 -6.52
CA LEU A 177 -9.18 -5.66 -6.53
C LEU A 177 -9.51 -4.95 -5.22
N VAL A 178 -8.48 -4.40 -4.58
CA VAL A 178 -8.53 -3.53 -3.38
C VAL A 178 -9.39 -4.10 -2.25
N SER A 179 -9.37 -5.43 -2.07
CA SER A 179 -10.19 -6.15 -1.09
C SER A 179 -9.98 -5.68 0.36
N TRP A 180 -8.80 -5.14 0.68
CA TRP A 180 -8.43 -4.61 2.01
C TRP A 180 -8.86 -3.16 2.24
N ASN A 181 -9.22 -2.41 1.20
CA ASN A 181 -9.81 -1.09 1.38
C ASN A 181 -11.20 -1.27 2.02
N VAL A 182 -11.36 -0.80 3.26
CA VAL A 182 -12.70 -0.65 3.84
C VAL A 182 -13.32 0.53 3.11
N ALA A 183 -14.50 0.33 2.52
CA ALA A 183 -15.16 1.35 1.73
C ALA A 183 -15.25 2.64 2.56
N MET A 184 -14.97 3.79 1.93
CA MET A 184 -15.37 5.10 2.46
C MET A 184 -16.89 5.26 2.33
N THR A 185 -17.66 4.27 2.80
CA THR A 185 -19.12 4.36 2.92
C THR A 185 -19.40 5.12 4.20
N ALA A 186 -19.47 6.44 4.09
CA ALA A 186 -20.42 7.25 4.82
C ALA A 186 -21.33 7.91 3.78
#